data_AF-A0A4Q3KG54-F1
#
_entry.id   AF-A0A4Q3KG54-F1
#
_cell.length_a   1.000
_cell.length_b   1.000
_cell.length_c   1.000
_cell.angle_alpha   90.00
_cell.angle_beta   90.00
_cell.angle_gamma   90.00
#
_symmetry.space_group_name_H-M   'P 1'
#
loop_
_entity.id
_entity.type
_entity.pdbx_description
1 polymer ?
#
loop_
_entity_poly.entity_id
_entity_poly.type
_entity_poly.pdbx_seq_one_letter_code
_entity_poly.pdbx_strand_id
1 'polypeptide(L)'
;MDYTILEKAARTPDGLFLYDPAEIEVFQSLLERDLIKGSLHRPRLEAPYAVVHCLTPDGRAFLALRDYVARVSSPAPLSSS
;
A
#
# COMPACT_ATOMS: atom_id res chain seq x y z
N MET A 1 5.80 -4.92 -8.68
CA MET A 1 4.99 -5.01 -7.46
C MET A 1 4.13 -3.78 -7.41
N ASP A 2 2.81 -3.95 -7.35
CA ASP A 2 1.86 -2.85 -7.22
C ASP A 2 1.86 -2.32 -5.78
N TYR A 3 1.93 -1.00 -5.61
CA TYR A 3 1.95 -0.31 -4.32
C TYR A 3 0.66 0.47 -4.06
N THR A 4 -0.38 0.27 -4.87
CA THR A 4 -1.71 0.88 -4.69
C THR A 4 -2.30 0.60 -3.31
N ILE A 5 -2.04 -0.57 -2.72
CA ILE A 5 -2.48 -0.90 -1.36
C ILE A 5 -1.88 0.06 -0.32
N LEU A 6 -0.61 0.47 -0.47
CA LEU A 6 0.03 1.44 0.44
C LEU A 6 -0.62 2.82 0.30
N GLU A 7 -0.94 3.24 -0.92
CA GLU A 7 -1.62 4.52 -1.17
C GLU A 7 -3.04 4.53 -0.62
N LYS A 8 -3.80 3.45 -0.86
CA LYS A 8 -5.15 3.28 -0.32
C LYS A 8 -5.11 3.29 1.21
N ALA A 9 -4.21 2.52 1.81
CA ALA A 9 -4.03 2.47 3.27
C ALA A 9 -3.62 3.83 3.87
N ALA A 10 -2.83 4.64 3.16
CA ALA A 10 -2.48 5.99 3.61
C ALA A 10 -3.70 6.93 3.69
N ARG A 11 -4.73 6.68 2.87
CA ARG A 11 -5.93 7.51 2.73
C ARG A 11 -7.13 6.99 3.54
N THR A 12 -7.03 5.78 4.09
CA THR A 12 -8.12 5.13 4.82
C THR A 12 -7.78 4.99 6.30
N PRO A 13 -8.18 5.95 7.16
CA PRO A 13 -7.81 5.95 8.58
C PRO A 13 -8.44 4.80 9.38
N ASP A 14 -9.60 4.30 8.95
CA ASP A 14 -10.34 3.22 9.63
C ASP A 14 -9.89 1.81 9.20
N GLY A 15 -8.87 1.71 8.35
CA GLY A 15 -8.37 0.46 7.79
C GLY A 15 -9.01 0.07 6.45
N LEU A 16 -8.24 -0.69 5.66
CA LEU A 16 -8.59 -1.09 4.30
C LEU A 16 -8.88 -2.59 4.24
N PHE A 17 -10.10 -2.95 3.84
CA PHE A 17 -10.51 -4.33 3.60
C PHE A 17 -10.17 -4.76 2.18
N LEU A 18 -9.56 -5.94 2.05
CA LEU A 18 -9.13 -6.53 0.78
C LEU A 18 -9.80 -7.90 0.64
N TYR A 19 -10.60 -8.06 -0.40
CA TYR A 19 -11.30 -9.30 -0.72
C TYR A 19 -10.77 -9.96 -2.00
N ASP A 20 -10.06 -9.19 -2.83
CA ASP A 20 -9.47 -9.70 -4.06
C ASP A 20 -8.24 -10.57 -3.76
N PRO A 21 -8.16 -11.82 -4.28
CA PRO A 21 -7.02 -12.70 -4.04
C PRO A 21 -5.66 -12.11 -4.43
N ALA A 22 -5.58 -11.35 -5.53
CA ALA A 22 -4.34 -10.71 -5.95
C ALA A 22 -3.96 -9.57 -5.00
N GLU A 23 -4.93 -8.80 -4.50
CA GLU A 23 -4.66 -7.81 -3.45
C GLU A 23 -4.21 -8.48 -2.15
N ILE A 24 -4.73 -9.66 -1.81
CA ILE A 24 -4.33 -10.44 -0.63
C ILE A 24 -2.90 -10.99 -0.75
N GLU A 25 -2.44 -11.35 -1.95
CA GLU A 25 -1.04 -11.72 -2.20
C GLU A 25 -0.09 -10.53 -2.03
N VAL A 26 -0.46 -9.36 -2.56
CA VAL A 26 0.30 -8.13 -2.37
C VAL A 26 0.32 -7.72 -0.91
N PHE A 27 -0.81 -7.84 -0.20
CA PHE A 27 -0.90 -7.64 1.25
C PHE A 27 0.12 -8.49 2.01
N GLN A 28 0.21 -9.80 1.71
CA GLN A 28 1.17 -10.69 2.36
C GLN A 28 2.60 -10.23 2.13
N SER A 29 2.94 -9.85 0.89
CA SER A 29 4.27 -9.32 0.56
C SER A 29 4.60 -8.03 1.30
N LEU A 30 3.62 -7.14 1.50
CA LEU A 30 3.79 -5.88 2.25
C LEU A 30 3.94 -6.13 3.75
N LEU A 31 3.22 -7.12 4.28
CA LEU A 31 3.28 -7.53 5.69
C LEU A 31 4.65 -8.15 6.02
N GLU A 32 5.15 -9.04 5.17
CA GLU A 32 6.47 -9.68 5.32
C GLU A 32 7.62 -8.67 5.31
N ARG A 33 7.45 -7.54 4.62
CA ARG A 33 8.43 -6.45 4.53
C ARG A 33 8.26 -5.38 5.62
N ASP A 34 7.36 -5.60 6.57
CA ASP A 34 7.02 -4.66 7.63
C ASP A 34 6.63 -3.25 7.12
N LEU A 35 5.93 -3.17 5.98
CA LEU A 35 5.45 -1.89 5.43
C LEU A 35 4.03 -1.55 5.89
N ILE A 36 3.29 -2.55 6.37
CA ILE A 36 1.92 -2.40 6.86
C ILE A 36 1.74 -3.20 8.16
N LYS A 37 0.76 -2.79 8.95
CA LYS A 37 0.16 -3.61 10.01
C LYS A 37 -1.21 -4.05 9.55
N GLY A 38 -1.52 -5.33 9.73
CA GLY A 38 -2.77 -5.89 9.24
C GLY A 38 -3.05 -7.27 9.79
N SER A 39 -4.16 -7.85 9.36
CA SER A 39 -4.58 -9.19 9.74
C SER A 39 -5.18 -9.92 8.54
N LEU A 40 -4.83 -11.20 8.39
CA LEU A 40 -5.38 -12.07 7.37
C LEU A 40 -6.40 -13.02 8.00
N HIS A 41 -7.63 -12.93 7.53
CA HIS A 41 -8.74 -13.74 8.00
C HIS A 41 -9.00 -14.87 7.01
N ARG A 42 -8.98 -16.11 7.51
CA ARG A 42 -9.30 -17.33 6.74
C ARG A 42 -10.45 -18.10 7.40
N PRO A 43 -11.67 -17.54 7.37
CA PRO A 43 -12.87 -18.24 7.86
C PRO A 43 -13.08 -19.58 7.13
N ARG A 44 -13.64 -20.58 7.83
CA ARG A 44 -13.79 -21.95 7.29
C ARG A 44 -14.83 -22.08 6.17
N LEU A 45 -15.80 -21.17 6.11
CA LEU A 45 -16.96 -21.24 5.21
C LEU A 45 -17.08 -20.04 4.27
N GLU A 46 -16.16 -19.07 4.38
CA GLU A 46 -16.19 -17.82 3.63
C GLU A 46 -14.86 -17.63 2.89
N ALA A 47 -14.88 -16.78 1.87
CA ALA A 47 -13.67 -16.40 1.17
C ALA A 47 -12.70 -15.69 2.14
N PRO A 48 -11.39 -15.93 2.03
CA PRO A 48 -10.41 -15.23 2.84
C PRO A 48 -10.43 -13.73 2.52
N TYR A 49 -10.15 -12.91 3.53
CA TYR A 49 -10.02 -11.47 3.37
C TYR A 49 -8.88 -10.94 4.25
N ALA A 50 -8.25 -9.85 3.83
CA ALA A 50 -7.24 -9.16 4.62
C ALA A 50 -7.75 -7.80 5.06
N VAL A 51 -7.25 -7.35 6.21
CA VAL A 51 -7.49 -6.00 6.72
C VAL A 51 -6.14 -5.33 6.94
N VAL A 52 -5.91 -4.22 6.26
CA VAL A 52 -4.79 -3.32 6.55
C VAL A 52 -5.25 -2.33 7.61
N HIS A 53 -4.65 -2.38 8.80
CA HIS A 53 -5.00 -1.48 9.90
C HIS A 53 -4.31 -0.12 9.73
N CYS A 54 -3.02 -0.13 9.40
CA CYS A 54 -2.24 1.09 9.18
C CYS A 54 -0.91 0.82 8.47
N LEU A 55 -0.27 1.89 8.01
CA LEU A 55 1.13 1.86 7.59
C LEU A 55 2.07 1.82 8.80
N THR A 56 3.18 1.11 8.67
CA THR A 56 4.32 1.23 9.60
C THR A 56 5.08 2.54 9.35
N PRO A 57 6.01 2.94 10.24
CA PRO A 57 6.92 4.05 9.95
C PRO A 57 7.69 3.84 8.63
N ASP A 58 8.17 2.63 8.37
CA ASP A 58 8.90 2.29 7.15
C ASP A 58 8.00 2.32 5.91
N GLY A 59 6.76 1.85 6.03
CA GLY A 59 5.74 1.97 4.98
C GLY A 59 5.46 3.43 4.59
N ARG A 60 5.36 4.33 5.59
CA ARG A 60 5.21 5.77 5.36
C ARG A 60 6.44 6.37 4.70
N ALA A 61 7.63 6.03 5.18
CA ALA A 61 8.89 6.52 4.61
C ALA A 61 9.07 6.06 3.15
N PHE A 62 8.78 4.79 2.87
CA PHE A 62 8.81 4.23 1.52
C PHE A 62 7.87 5.00 0.58
N LEU A 63 6.63 5.23 1.01
CA LEU A 63 5.64 5.98 0.22
C LEU A 63 6.12 7.42 -0.07
N ALA A 64 6.64 8.11 0.94
CA ALA A 64 7.16 9.47 0.80
C ALA A 64 8.36 9.55 -0.15
N LEU A 65 9.29 8.60 -0.07
CA LEU A 65 10.46 8.52 -0.96
C LEU A 65 10.05 8.26 -2.40
N ARG A 66 9.11 7.34 -2.62
CA ARG A 66 8.56 7.04 -3.94
C ARG A 66 7.90 8.28 -4.56
N ASP A 67 7.08 8.99 -3.79
CA ASP A 67 6.42 10.20 -4.26
C ASP A 67 7.42 11.33 -4.55
N TYR A 68 8.50 11.42 -3.75
CA TYR A 68 9.59 12.34 -4.03
C TYR A 68 10.28 12.01 -5.36
N VAL A 69 10.70 10.76 -5.55
CA VAL A 69 11.35 10.30 -6.81
C VAL A 69 10.46 10.58 -8.01
N ALA A 70 9.16 10.29 -7.92
CA ALA A 70 8.20 10.57 -8.99
C ALA A 70 8.15 12.06 -9.35
N ARG A 71 8.24 12.97 -8.37
CA ARG A 71 8.26 14.43 -8.61
C ARG A 71 9.55 14.90 -9.27
N VAL A 72 10.72 14.46 -8.79
CA VAL A 72 12.02 14.91 -9.37
C VAL A 72 12.33 14.26 -10.71
N SER A 73 11.80 13.06 -11.00
CA SER A 73 11.95 12.40 -12.30
C SER A 73 11.00 12.95 -13.37
N SER A 74 10.06 13.83 -13.01
CA SER A 74 9.22 14.53 -13.97
C SER A 74 9.95 15.80 -14.42
N PRO A 75 10.49 15.87 -15.66
CA PRO A 75 11.14 17.09 -16.12
C PRO A 75 10.14 18.24 -16.09
N ALA A 76 10.52 19.36 -15.46
CA ALA A 76 9.74 20.58 -15.55
C ALA A 76 9.56 20.93 -17.05
N PRO A 77 8.38 21.39 -17.49
CA PRO A 77 8.25 21.90 -18.85
C PRO A 77 9.28 23.03 -19.01
N LEU A 78 10.21 22.86 -19.94
CA LEU A 78 11.09 23.94 -20.36
C LEU A 78 10.17 25.06 -20.87
N SER A 79 9.99 26.10 -20.08
CA SER A 79 9.35 27.34 -20.53
C SER A 79 10.23 27.92 -21.64
N SER A 80 9.85 27.65 -22.88
CA SER A 80 10.38 28.32 -24.06
C SER A 80 10.05 29.81 -23.93
N SER A 81 11.08 30.65 -23.77
CA SER A 81 11.01 32.10 -23.97
C SER A 81 11.50 32.45 -25.36
#